data_AF-A0A8T5T9U9-F1
#
_entry.id   AF-A0A8T5T9U9-F1
#
_cell.length_a   1.000
_cell.length_b   1.000
_cell.length_c   1.000
_cell.angle_alpha   90.00
_cell.angle_beta   90.00
_cell.angle_gamma   90.00
#
_symmetry.space_group_name_H-M   'P 1'
#
loop_
_entity.id
_entity.type
_entity.pdbx_description
1 polymer ?
#
loop_
_entity_poly.entity_id
_entity_poly.type
_entity_poly.pdbx_seq_one_letter_code
_entity_poly.pdbx_strand_id
1 'polypeptide(L)'
;MNKKDYMYGMKMFNWIKGGVLAFIGILITRWDVGFGRFTINIYFGLPIYFLIACSGMLVALILKIEESPDERKTLKSKKLEISSAVLYVAAFITSIVHTIRYNLDVLNVFLLAFIGVAWFLSVFYGKTWNRKNLLANILISLSFSLGIIYGAAINGSMIPISIFIFFGAIFLLQFSKDLINESKNEKKYNRAGAFSLASTLGVEKTQKISIILDLVVILLLILPFIPNFVYMLSMIFYMILMIITVILLGIAALLTYKMKAEKTYYRTVKILLRIGMFFLYTGLILAYF
;
A
#
# COMPACT_ATOMS: atom_id res chain seq x y z
N MET A 1 -19.31 -12.77 14.72
CA MET A 1 -18.64 -11.53 14.30
C MET A 1 -19.51 -10.92 13.22
N ASN A 2 -19.95 -9.69 13.41
CA ASN A 2 -20.90 -9.06 12.51
C ASN A 2 -20.21 -8.83 11.15
N LYS A 3 -20.93 -8.91 10.03
CA LYS A 3 -20.38 -8.75 8.66
C LYS A 3 -19.58 -7.44 8.54
N LYS A 4 -20.00 -6.41 9.30
CA LYS A 4 -19.32 -5.12 9.46
C LYS A 4 -17.92 -5.21 10.06
N ASP A 5 -17.69 -6.02 11.10
CA ASP A 5 -16.36 -6.16 11.73
C ASP A 5 -15.36 -6.86 10.81
N TYR A 6 -15.85 -7.80 10.00
CA TYR A 6 -15.05 -8.50 8.99
C TYR A 6 -14.62 -7.55 7.87
N MET A 7 -15.57 -6.76 7.33
CA MET A 7 -15.28 -5.73 6.34
C MET A 7 -14.38 -4.61 6.89
N TYR A 8 -14.53 -4.23 8.16
CA TYR A 8 -13.68 -3.24 8.83
C TYR A 8 -12.25 -3.76 9.07
N GLY A 9 -12.12 -5.03 9.46
CA GLY A 9 -10.83 -5.69 9.67
C GLY A 9 -10.05 -5.90 8.37
N MET A 10 -10.75 -6.25 7.29
CA MET A 10 -10.16 -6.44 5.96
C MET A 10 -9.64 -5.16 5.31
N LYS A 11 -10.01 -3.98 5.83
CA LYS A 11 -9.73 -2.67 5.20
C LYS A 11 -10.03 -2.74 3.69
N MET A 12 -11.20 -3.26 3.28
CA MET A 12 -11.56 -3.55 1.87
C MET A 12 -11.30 -2.38 0.90
N PHE A 13 -11.45 -1.14 1.37
CA PHE A 13 -11.08 0.07 0.62
C PHE A 13 -9.60 0.11 0.19
N ASN A 14 -8.68 -0.50 0.92
CA ASN A 14 -7.27 -0.58 0.53
C ASN A 14 -7.06 -1.47 -0.70
N TRP A 15 -7.93 -2.46 -0.94
CA TRP A 15 -7.84 -3.35 -2.11
C TRP A 15 -8.18 -2.59 -3.38
N ILE A 16 -9.27 -1.82 -3.31
CA ILE A 16 -9.70 -0.92 -4.39
C ILE A 16 -8.57 0.06 -4.72
N LYS A 17 -7.95 0.65 -3.70
CA LYS A 17 -6.84 1.57 -3.92
C LYS A 17 -5.65 0.86 -4.57
N GLY A 18 -5.33 -0.37 -4.19
CA GLY A 18 -4.26 -1.14 -4.83
C GLY A 18 -4.53 -1.34 -6.32
N GLY A 19 -5.77 -1.66 -6.69
CA GLY A 19 -6.21 -1.69 -8.10
C GLY A 19 -6.09 -0.34 -8.80
N VAL A 20 -6.46 0.76 -8.14
CA VAL A 20 -6.28 2.13 -8.69
C VAL A 20 -4.79 2.43 -8.94
N LEU A 21 -3.89 2.00 -8.07
CA LEU A 21 -2.45 2.18 -8.28
C LEU A 21 -1.92 1.32 -9.41
N ALA A 22 -2.41 0.09 -9.57
CA ALA A 22 -2.12 -0.72 -10.75
C ALA A 22 -2.59 -0.04 -12.03
N PHE A 23 -3.78 0.55 -12.02
CA PHE A 23 -4.27 1.34 -13.15
C PHE A 23 -3.37 2.55 -13.45
N ILE A 24 -2.94 3.29 -12.41
CA ILE A 24 -1.99 4.40 -12.57
C ILE A 24 -0.66 3.92 -13.17
N GLY A 25 -0.12 2.79 -12.72
CA GLY A 25 1.10 2.21 -13.31
C GLY A 25 0.96 1.89 -14.80
N ILE A 26 -0.18 1.32 -15.19
CA ILE A 26 -0.52 1.05 -16.60
C ILE A 26 -0.65 2.36 -17.39
N LEU A 27 -1.26 3.40 -16.81
CA LEU A 27 -1.39 4.70 -17.46
C LEU A 27 -0.06 5.40 -17.69
N ILE A 28 0.84 5.37 -16.70
CA ILE A 28 2.15 6.03 -16.79
C ILE A 28 2.98 5.46 -17.95
N THR A 29 2.93 4.14 -18.13
CA THR A 29 3.68 3.41 -19.17
C THR A 29 2.85 3.15 -20.44
N ARG A 30 1.70 3.83 -20.60
CA ARG A 30 0.78 3.57 -21.73
C ARG A 30 1.40 3.86 -23.08
N TRP A 31 2.33 4.81 -23.14
CA TRP A 31 2.96 5.28 -24.38
C TRP A 31 4.01 4.32 -24.91
N ASP A 32 4.49 3.40 -24.07
CA ASP A 32 5.46 2.37 -24.44
C ASP A 32 4.81 1.18 -25.17
N VAL A 33 3.47 1.16 -25.24
CA VAL A 33 2.69 0.06 -25.82
C VAL A 33 1.59 0.56 -26.75
N GLY A 34 1.23 -0.25 -27.76
CA GLY A 34 0.10 0.04 -28.63
C GLY A 34 -1.25 -0.02 -27.89
N PHE A 35 -2.25 0.71 -28.38
CA PHE A 35 -3.58 0.82 -27.75
C PHE A 35 -4.23 -0.53 -27.44
N GLY A 36 -4.14 -1.52 -28.36
CA GLY A 36 -4.67 -2.86 -28.12
C GLY A 36 -4.04 -3.56 -26.90
N ARG A 37 -2.71 -3.46 -26.74
CA ARG A 37 -1.98 -4.03 -25.60
C ARG A 37 -2.35 -3.32 -24.30
N PHE A 38 -2.45 -1.99 -24.33
CA PHE A 38 -2.94 -1.19 -23.21
C PHE A 38 -4.33 -1.64 -22.74
N THR A 39 -5.28 -1.82 -23.66
CA THR A 39 -6.64 -2.27 -23.34
C THR A 39 -6.66 -3.68 -22.73
N ILE A 40 -5.92 -4.62 -23.31
CA ILE A 40 -5.79 -6.00 -22.77
C ILE A 40 -5.18 -5.98 -21.37
N ASN A 41 -4.13 -5.17 -21.17
CA ASN A 41 -3.45 -5.03 -19.88
C ASN A 41 -4.38 -4.45 -18.79
N ILE A 42 -5.33 -3.58 -19.14
CA ILE A 42 -6.37 -3.14 -18.20
C ILE A 42 -7.30 -4.31 -17.84
N TYR A 43 -7.81 -5.02 -18.84
CA TYR A 43 -8.80 -6.08 -18.64
C TYR A 43 -8.27 -7.26 -17.83
N PHE A 44 -7.01 -7.65 -18.03
CA PHE A 44 -6.40 -8.77 -17.30
C PHE A 44 -5.55 -8.32 -16.12
N GLY A 45 -4.75 -7.26 -16.28
CA GLY A 45 -3.82 -6.79 -15.26
C GLY A 45 -4.52 -6.30 -13.99
N LEU A 46 -5.62 -5.54 -14.12
CA LEU A 46 -6.33 -5.04 -12.94
C LEU A 46 -6.96 -6.17 -12.11
N PRO A 47 -7.69 -7.15 -12.69
CA PRO A 47 -8.18 -8.29 -11.93
C PRO A 47 -7.07 -9.13 -11.31
N ILE A 48 -5.98 -9.39 -12.03
CA ILE A 48 -4.82 -10.13 -11.49
C ILE A 48 -4.29 -9.40 -10.25
N TYR A 49 -4.01 -8.10 -10.35
CA TYR A 49 -3.49 -7.34 -9.22
C TYR A 49 -4.51 -7.25 -8.08
N PHE A 50 -5.80 -7.15 -8.39
CA PHE A 50 -6.84 -7.12 -7.37
C PHE A 50 -6.88 -8.40 -6.54
N LEU A 51 -6.74 -9.56 -7.18
CA LEU A 51 -6.65 -10.86 -6.49
C LEU A 51 -5.39 -10.95 -5.61
N ILE A 52 -4.24 -10.47 -6.12
CA ILE A 52 -2.99 -10.31 -5.36
C ILE A 52 -3.24 -9.42 -4.14
N ALA A 53 -3.71 -8.20 -4.31
CA ALA A 53 -3.97 -7.28 -3.20
C ALA A 53 -4.93 -7.87 -2.15
N CYS A 54 -5.98 -8.59 -2.58
CA CYS A 54 -6.88 -9.29 -1.67
C CYS A 54 -6.16 -10.39 -0.87
N SER A 55 -5.32 -11.19 -1.52
CA SER A 55 -4.53 -12.23 -0.86
C SER A 55 -3.60 -11.65 0.20
N GLY A 56 -2.80 -10.63 -0.13
CA GLY A 56 -1.88 -10.02 0.84
C GLY A 56 -2.57 -9.38 2.05
N MET A 57 -3.78 -8.87 1.85
CA MET A 57 -4.57 -8.28 2.93
C MET A 57 -5.19 -9.35 3.84
N LEU A 58 -5.52 -10.53 3.30
CA LEU A 58 -5.86 -11.70 4.11
C LEU A 58 -4.67 -12.16 4.96
N VAL A 59 -3.46 -12.19 4.41
CA VAL A 59 -2.24 -12.47 5.20
C VAL A 59 -2.06 -11.47 6.33
N ALA A 60 -2.19 -10.17 6.04
CA ALA A 60 -2.11 -9.15 7.08
C ALA A 60 -3.22 -9.31 8.14
N LEU A 61 -4.41 -9.79 7.76
CA LEU A 61 -5.50 -10.06 8.70
C LEU A 61 -5.22 -11.30 9.58
N ILE A 62 -4.66 -12.37 9.01
CA ILE A 62 -4.23 -13.58 9.73
C ILE A 62 -3.28 -13.18 10.87
N LEU A 63 -2.27 -12.37 10.55
CA LEU A 63 -1.29 -11.89 11.52
C LEU A 63 -1.90 -11.07 12.66
N LYS A 64 -3.01 -10.36 12.40
CA LYS A 64 -3.73 -9.57 13.41
C LYS A 64 -4.74 -10.36 14.23
N ILE A 65 -5.33 -11.43 13.68
CA ILE A 65 -6.31 -12.26 14.37
C ILE A 65 -5.66 -13.18 15.40
N GLU A 66 -4.46 -13.70 15.09
CA GLU A 66 -3.71 -14.62 15.95
C GLU A 66 -3.11 -13.98 17.22
N GLU A 67 -3.34 -12.69 17.48
CA GLU A 67 -2.95 -12.03 18.74
C GLU A 67 -3.87 -12.38 19.93
N SER A 68 -4.85 -13.27 19.78
CA SER A 68 -5.83 -13.58 20.83
C SER A 68 -5.98 -15.09 21.09
N PRO A 69 -6.03 -15.52 22.36
CA PRO A 69 -5.93 -16.93 22.78
C PRO A 69 -7.20 -17.80 22.56
N ASP A 70 -8.12 -17.38 21.70
CA ASP A 70 -9.44 -18.01 21.56
C ASP A 70 -9.45 -19.06 20.43
N GLU A 71 -9.75 -20.34 20.73
CA GLU A 71 -9.73 -21.45 19.76
C GLU A 71 -10.61 -21.22 18.52
N ARG A 72 -11.71 -20.46 18.66
CA ARG A 72 -12.56 -20.08 17.52
C ARG A 72 -11.84 -19.18 16.52
N LYS A 73 -10.74 -18.53 16.90
CA LYS A 73 -9.89 -17.72 16.03
C LYS A 73 -8.89 -18.57 15.26
N THR A 74 -8.44 -19.69 15.81
CA THR A 74 -7.53 -20.64 15.15
C THR A 74 -8.17 -21.31 13.93
N LEU A 75 -9.43 -21.75 14.05
CA LEU A 75 -10.17 -22.33 12.91
C LEU A 75 -10.47 -21.30 11.81
N LYS A 76 -10.66 -20.03 12.20
CA LYS A 76 -10.84 -18.91 11.25
C LYS A 76 -9.54 -18.56 10.54
N SER A 77 -8.41 -18.60 11.24
CA SER A 77 -7.08 -18.35 10.65
C SER A 77 -6.82 -19.30 9.48
N LYS A 78 -7.04 -20.61 9.67
CA LYS A 78 -6.90 -21.62 8.61
C LYS A 78 -7.77 -21.36 7.38
N LYS A 79 -9.04 -20.95 7.56
CA LYS A 79 -9.90 -20.61 6.42
C LYS A 79 -9.38 -19.40 5.64
N LEU A 80 -8.88 -18.38 6.34
CA LEU A 80 -8.29 -17.20 5.72
C LEU A 80 -6.99 -17.53 4.99
N GLU A 81 -6.16 -18.43 5.53
CA GLU A 81 -4.93 -18.91 4.90
C GLU A 81 -5.24 -19.61 3.57
N ILE A 82 -6.19 -20.54 3.57
CA ILE A 82 -6.63 -21.22 2.36
C ILE A 82 -7.18 -20.21 1.35
N SER A 83 -8.00 -19.25 1.79
CA SER A 83 -8.56 -18.22 0.92
C SER A 83 -7.48 -17.33 0.30
N SER A 84 -6.48 -16.94 1.09
CA SER A 84 -5.32 -16.18 0.62
C SER A 84 -4.50 -16.98 -0.40
N ALA A 85 -4.21 -18.25 -0.12
CA ALA A 85 -3.48 -19.11 -1.04
C ALA A 85 -4.23 -19.30 -2.37
N VAL A 86 -5.54 -19.57 -2.31
CA VAL A 86 -6.38 -19.72 -3.53
C VAL A 86 -6.38 -18.44 -4.37
N LEU A 87 -6.57 -17.28 -3.75
CA LEU A 87 -6.54 -16.00 -4.46
C LEU A 87 -5.18 -15.71 -5.09
N TYR A 88 -4.09 -16.02 -4.38
CA TYR A 88 -2.74 -15.87 -4.91
C TYR A 88 -2.50 -16.81 -6.10
N VAL A 89 -2.79 -18.10 -5.95
CA VAL A 89 -2.60 -19.10 -7.00
C VAL A 89 -3.44 -18.77 -8.24
N ALA A 90 -4.71 -18.36 -8.05
CA ALA A 90 -5.56 -17.91 -9.15
C ALA A 90 -4.96 -16.71 -9.88
N ALA A 91 -4.45 -15.72 -9.15
CA ALA A 91 -3.79 -14.56 -9.75
C ALA A 91 -2.50 -14.93 -10.48
N PHE A 92 -1.68 -15.81 -9.88
CA PHE A 92 -0.40 -16.24 -10.44
C PHE A 92 -0.59 -17.03 -11.74
N ILE A 93 -1.50 -18.01 -11.74
CA ILE A 93 -1.83 -18.79 -12.94
C ILE A 93 -2.40 -17.88 -14.03
N THR A 94 -3.33 -16.99 -13.67
CA THR A 94 -3.91 -16.03 -14.63
C THR A 94 -2.84 -15.10 -15.20
N SER A 95 -1.86 -14.68 -14.38
CA SER A 95 -0.72 -13.89 -14.84
C SER A 95 0.17 -14.66 -15.82
N ILE A 96 0.46 -15.94 -15.57
CA ILE A 96 1.22 -16.79 -16.50
C ILE A 96 0.48 -16.91 -17.83
N VAL A 97 -0.82 -17.23 -17.79
CA VAL A 97 -1.65 -17.34 -18.99
C VAL A 97 -1.68 -16.01 -19.76
N HIS A 98 -1.87 -14.89 -19.06
CA HIS A 98 -1.86 -13.56 -19.65
C HIS A 98 -0.51 -13.25 -20.31
N THR A 99 0.61 -13.52 -19.63
CA THR A 99 1.96 -13.31 -20.16
C THR A 99 2.23 -14.15 -21.40
N ILE A 100 1.89 -15.44 -21.39
CA ILE A 100 2.11 -16.34 -22.54
C ILE A 100 1.19 -15.96 -23.71
N ARG A 101 -0.11 -15.74 -23.45
CA ARG A 101 -1.11 -15.52 -24.51
C ARG A 101 -0.88 -14.24 -25.31
N TYR A 102 -0.37 -13.20 -24.65
CA TYR A 102 -0.15 -11.88 -25.23
C TYR A 102 1.33 -11.52 -25.39
N ASN A 103 2.24 -12.50 -25.22
CA ASN A 103 3.68 -12.34 -25.37
C ASN A 103 4.23 -11.14 -24.58
N LEU A 104 3.88 -11.07 -23.29
CA LEU A 104 4.35 -10.02 -22.38
C LEU A 104 5.72 -10.37 -21.79
N ASP A 105 6.42 -9.37 -21.28
CA ASP A 105 7.68 -9.56 -20.55
C ASP A 105 7.44 -10.36 -19.27
N VAL A 106 8.36 -11.24 -18.91
CA VAL A 106 8.25 -12.13 -17.72
C VAL A 106 8.34 -11.38 -16.38
N LEU A 107 8.73 -10.10 -16.41
CA LEU A 107 8.91 -9.27 -15.21
C LEU A 107 7.65 -9.22 -14.34
N ASN A 108 6.46 -9.18 -14.94
CA ASN A 108 5.19 -9.18 -14.20
C ASN A 108 4.99 -10.47 -13.37
N VAL A 109 5.30 -11.64 -13.94
CA VAL A 109 5.23 -12.94 -13.26
C VAL A 109 6.28 -13.02 -12.16
N PHE A 110 7.50 -12.53 -12.43
CA PHE A 110 8.57 -12.48 -11.44
C PHE A 110 8.18 -11.62 -10.21
N LEU A 111 7.59 -10.44 -10.43
CA LEU A 111 7.09 -9.59 -9.35
C LEU A 111 6.02 -10.31 -8.51
N LEU A 112 5.09 -11.02 -9.15
CA LEU A 112 4.08 -11.80 -8.45
C LEU A 112 4.67 -12.99 -7.67
N ALA A 113 5.69 -13.65 -8.22
CA ALA A 113 6.42 -14.71 -7.51
C ALA A 113 7.09 -14.15 -6.25
N PHE A 114 7.81 -13.02 -6.39
CA PHE A 114 8.47 -12.34 -5.28
C PHE A 114 7.48 -11.95 -4.16
N ILE A 115 6.32 -11.39 -4.52
CA ILE A 115 5.27 -11.05 -3.57
C ILE A 115 4.71 -12.29 -2.89
N GLY A 116 4.49 -13.37 -3.65
CA GLY A 116 4.02 -14.64 -3.10
C GLY A 116 4.97 -15.23 -2.07
N VAL A 117 6.27 -15.18 -2.32
CA VAL A 117 7.29 -15.58 -1.35
C VAL A 117 7.22 -14.70 -0.10
N ALA A 118 7.09 -13.38 -0.25
CA ALA A 118 6.95 -12.47 0.90
C ALA A 118 5.71 -12.79 1.76
N TRP A 119 4.57 -13.12 1.14
CA TRP A 119 3.37 -13.56 1.85
C TRP A 119 3.52 -14.92 2.51
N PHE A 120 4.12 -15.88 1.81
CA PHE A 120 4.41 -17.19 2.37
C PHE A 120 5.28 -17.07 3.62
N LEU A 121 6.40 -16.35 3.54
CA LEU A 121 7.28 -16.10 4.68
C LEU A 121 6.54 -15.39 5.81
N SER A 122 5.63 -14.47 5.49
CA SER A 122 4.81 -13.78 6.48
C SER A 122 3.83 -14.70 7.20
N VAL A 123 3.19 -15.66 6.50
CA VAL A 123 2.30 -16.65 7.13
C VAL A 123 3.08 -17.67 7.95
N PHE A 124 4.27 -18.08 7.52
CA PHE A 124 5.05 -19.09 8.25
C PHE A 124 5.80 -18.50 9.44
N TYR A 125 6.57 -17.44 9.23
CA TYR A 125 7.43 -16.85 10.26
C TYR A 125 6.78 -15.68 11.00
N GLY A 126 5.83 -14.98 10.36
CA GLY A 126 5.16 -13.86 11.02
C GLY A 126 4.30 -14.27 12.21
N LYS A 127 3.89 -15.54 12.30
CA LYS A 127 3.11 -16.07 13.43
C LYS A 127 3.91 -16.27 14.71
N THR A 128 5.22 -16.45 14.63
CA THR A 128 6.08 -16.56 15.81
C THR A 128 6.72 -15.23 16.17
N TRP A 129 6.54 -14.21 15.33
CA TRP A 129 7.21 -12.93 15.54
C TRP A 129 6.51 -12.06 16.58
N ASN A 130 7.28 -11.53 17.54
CA ASN A 130 6.77 -10.63 18.59
C ASN A 130 6.24 -9.29 18.08
N ARG A 131 6.41 -8.95 16.80
CA ARG A 131 5.99 -7.67 16.20
C ARG A 131 5.04 -7.87 15.00
N LYS A 132 4.07 -8.78 15.13
CA LYS A 132 3.12 -9.14 14.05
C LYS A 132 2.40 -7.93 13.46
N ASN A 133 1.99 -6.97 14.30
CA ASN A 133 1.29 -5.77 13.85
C ASN A 133 2.15 -4.89 12.93
N LEU A 134 3.45 -4.78 13.22
CA LEU A 134 4.40 -4.08 12.36
C LEU A 134 4.50 -4.77 11.00
N LEU A 135 4.70 -6.09 10.98
CA LEU A 135 4.75 -6.87 9.75
C LEU A 135 3.46 -6.72 8.95
N ALA A 136 2.31 -6.83 9.60
CA ALA A 136 1.01 -6.68 8.96
C ALA A 136 0.83 -5.29 8.33
N ASN A 137 1.30 -4.22 8.98
CA ASN A 137 1.25 -2.87 8.39
C ASN A 137 2.22 -2.72 7.21
N ILE A 138 3.43 -3.31 7.28
CA ILE A 138 4.35 -3.34 6.15
C ILE A 138 3.70 -4.07 4.97
N LEU A 139 3.07 -5.23 5.20
CA LEU A 139 2.37 -5.98 4.17
C LEU A 139 1.19 -5.22 3.59
N ILE A 140 0.40 -4.52 4.42
CA ILE A 140 -0.70 -3.67 3.95
C ILE A 140 -0.15 -2.55 3.06
N SER A 141 0.90 -1.85 3.49
CA SER A 141 1.52 -0.78 2.71
C SER A 141 2.12 -1.29 1.41
N LEU A 142 2.81 -2.44 1.46
CA LEU A 142 3.46 -3.06 0.31
C LEU A 142 2.43 -3.57 -0.71
N SER A 143 1.43 -4.33 -0.26
CA SER A 143 0.33 -4.84 -1.12
C SER A 143 -0.49 -3.70 -1.73
N PHE A 144 -0.48 -2.53 -1.10
CA PHE A 144 -1.09 -1.35 -1.65
C PHE A 144 -0.20 -0.69 -2.71
N SER A 145 1.02 -0.29 -2.34
CA SER A 145 1.91 0.50 -3.20
C SER A 145 2.46 -0.28 -4.39
N LEU A 146 2.69 -1.60 -4.27
CA LEU A 146 3.22 -2.42 -5.37
C LEU A 146 2.36 -2.41 -6.63
N GLY A 147 1.10 -1.97 -6.54
CA GLY A 147 0.21 -1.84 -7.67
C GLY A 147 0.83 -0.99 -8.76
N ILE A 148 1.45 0.13 -8.40
CA ILE A 148 2.04 1.03 -9.38
C ILE A 148 3.21 0.39 -10.14
N ILE A 149 4.03 -0.42 -9.47
CA ILE A 149 5.15 -1.14 -10.10
C ILE A 149 4.61 -2.26 -10.97
N TYR A 150 3.66 -3.07 -10.46
CA TYR A 150 3.06 -4.15 -11.24
C TYR A 150 2.36 -3.63 -12.50
N GLY A 151 1.59 -2.55 -12.36
CA GLY A 151 0.90 -1.90 -13.47
C GLY A 151 1.85 -1.36 -14.52
N ALA A 152 3.04 -0.91 -14.13
CA ALA A 152 4.08 -0.53 -15.08
C ALA A 152 4.69 -1.74 -15.78
N ALA A 153 5.04 -2.77 -15.00
CA ALA A 153 5.72 -3.97 -15.46
C ALA A 153 4.93 -4.78 -16.50
N ILE A 154 3.60 -4.64 -16.53
CA ILE A 154 2.74 -5.35 -17.49
C ILE A 154 2.81 -4.75 -18.90
N ASN A 155 3.14 -3.45 -19.01
CA ASN A 155 3.35 -2.79 -20.29
C ASN A 155 4.76 -3.05 -20.82
N GLY A 156 5.77 -3.11 -19.96
CA GLY A 156 7.13 -3.50 -20.35
C GLY A 156 8.10 -3.61 -19.17
N SER A 157 9.29 -4.13 -19.46
CA SER A 157 10.39 -4.32 -18.51
C SER A 157 11.14 -3.03 -18.15
N MET A 158 11.11 -2.02 -19.01
CA MET A 158 11.73 -0.71 -18.76
C MET A 158 10.80 0.17 -17.91
N ILE A 159 10.81 -0.06 -16.59
CA ILE A 159 9.99 0.73 -15.65
C ILE A 159 10.68 2.08 -15.38
N PRO A 160 10.00 3.22 -15.63
CA PRO A 160 10.56 4.55 -15.33
C PRO A 160 10.92 4.73 -13.85
N ILE A 161 12.02 5.44 -13.57
CA ILE A 161 12.49 5.71 -12.20
C ILE A 161 11.43 6.42 -11.33
N SER A 162 10.59 7.24 -11.96
CA SER A 162 9.48 7.95 -11.31
C SER A 162 8.51 7.01 -10.63
N ILE A 163 8.26 5.82 -11.18
CA ILE A 163 7.35 4.82 -10.62
C ILE A 163 7.88 4.26 -9.31
N PHE A 164 9.19 4.04 -9.19
CA PHE A 164 9.82 3.61 -7.95
C PHE A 164 9.78 4.70 -6.88
N ILE A 165 9.90 5.97 -7.28
CA ILE A 165 9.79 7.12 -6.36
C ILE A 165 8.37 7.26 -5.84
N PHE A 166 7.37 7.17 -6.72
CA PHE A 166 5.97 7.17 -6.30
C PHE A 166 5.61 5.95 -5.46
N PHE A 167 6.13 4.76 -5.81
CA PHE A 167 6.01 3.58 -4.97
C PHE A 167 6.52 3.85 -3.55
N GLY A 168 7.73 4.41 -3.43
CA GLY A 168 8.33 4.77 -2.14
C GLY A 168 7.47 5.79 -1.37
N ALA A 169 7.06 6.87 -2.03
CA ALA A 169 6.23 7.91 -1.43
C ALA A 169 4.89 7.35 -0.92
N ILE A 170 4.21 6.55 -1.73
CA ILE A 170 2.92 5.94 -1.40
C ILE A 170 3.08 4.92 -0.27
N PHE A 171 4.11 4.07 -0.33
CA PHE A 171 4.41 3.08 0.69
C PHE A 171 4.65 3.73 2.05
N LEU A 172 5.57 4.70 2.11
CA LEU A 172 5.95 5.39 3.33
C LEU A 172 4.77 6.20 3.90
N LEU A 173 3.98 6.86 3.05
CA LEU A 173 2.80 7.61 3.46
C LEU A 173 1.69 6.71 4.03
N GLN A 174 1.44 5.56 3.40
CA GLN A 174 0.50 4.56 3.91
C GLN A 174 0.97 3.99 5.25
N PHE A 175 2.27 3.71 5.36
CA PHE A 175 2.89 3.17 6.57
C PHE A 175 2.85 4.17 7.72
N SER A 176 3.25 5.42 7.49
CA SER A 176 3.18 6.54 8.44
C SER A 176 1.77 6.72 9.01
N LYS A 177 0.75 6.73 8.15
CA LYS A 177 -0.65 6.81 8.58
C LYS A 177 -1.07 5.64 9.47
N ASP A 178 -0.61 4.42 9.16
CA ASP A 178 -0.93 3.25 9.98
C ASP A 178 -0.21 3.31 11.34
N LEU A 179 1.01 3.84 11.43
CA LEU A 179 1.69 4.12 12.71
C LEU A 179 0.93 5.16 13.56
N ILE A 180 0.41 6.24 12.97
CA ILE A 180 -0.43 7.22 13.71
C ILE A 180 -1.72 6.56 14.22
N ASN A 181 -2.32 5.65 13.45
CA ASN A 181 -3.48 4.88 13.90
C ASN A 181 -3.13 3.93 15.06
N GLU A 182 -1.91 3.37 15.09
CA GLU A 182 -1.44 2.57 16.22
C GLU A 182 -1.28 3.41 17.48
N SER A 183 -0.59 4.55 17.36
CA SER A 183 -0.42 5.52 18.46
C SER A 183 -1.74 5.95 19.09
N LYS A 184 -2.79 6.14 18.28
CA LYS A 184 -4.13 6.46 18.80
C LYS A 184 -4.76 5.32 19.62
N ASN A 185 -4.53 4.08 19.19
CA ASN A 185 -5.22 2.90 19.71
C ASN A 185 -4.34 2.08 20.68
N GLU A 186 -3.22 2.62 21.14
CA GLU A 186 -2.27 1.96 22.05
C GLU A 186 -2.96 1.28 23.24
N LYS A 187 -3.86 1.98 23.95
CA LYS A 187 -4.63 1.42 25.07
C LYS A 187 -5.45 0.18 24.70
N LYS A 188 -5.93 0.12 23.46
CA LYS A 188 -6.68 -1.03 22.95
C LYS A 188 -5.76 -2.22 22.65
N TYR A 189 -4.56 -1.95 22.14
CA TYR A 189 -3.56 -2.99 21.88
C TYR A 189 -2.99 -3.56 23.18
N ASN A 190 -2.64 -2.71 24.15
CA ASN A 190 -2.15 -3.12 25.46
C ASN A 190 -3.16 -4.03 26.19
N ARG A 191 -4.45 -3.68 26.17
CA ARG A 191 -5.52 -4.49 26.77
C ARG A 191 -5.76 -5.82 26.07
N ALA A 192 -5.39 -5.93 24.79
CA ALA A 192 -5.58 -7.14 23.99
C ALA A 192 -4.35 -8.06 24.01
N GLY A 193 -3.26 -7.70 24.70
CA GLY A 193 -1.99 -8.44 24.64
C GLY A 193 -1.29 -8.34 23.28
N ALA A 194 -1.69 -7.37 22.45
CA ALA A 194 -1.19 -7.18 21.10
C ALA A 194 0.06 -6.28 21.09
N PHE A 195 1.10 -6.69 20.36
CA PHE A 195 2.37 -5.97 20.30
C PHE A 195 2.41 -5.06 19.07
N SER A 196 1.92 -3.83 19.23
CA SER A 196 2.07 -2.72 18.27
C SER A 196 3.38 -1.96 18.46
N LEU A 197 3.81 -1.18 17.46
CA LEU A 197 5.03 -0.37 17.61
C LEU A 197 4.85 0.68 18.74
N ALA A 198 3.65 1.24 18.84
CA ALA A 198 3.28 2.20 19.87
C ALA A 198 3.33 1.61 21.28
N SER A 199 2.94 0.34 21.46
CA SER A 199 3.02 -0.34 22.76
C SER A 199 4.44 -0.75 23.15
N THR A 200 5.30 -1.07 22.17
CA THR A 200 6.67 -1.52 22.44
C THR A 200 7.66 -0.35 22.60
N LEU A 201 7.58 0.66 21.74
CA LEU A 201 8.51 1.81 21.74
C LEU A 201 7.92 3.04 22.44
N GLY A 202 6.63 3.03 22.75
CA GLY A 202 5.88 4.18 23.21
C GLY A 202 5.30 5.00 22.06
N VAL A 203 4.21 5.72 22.37
CA VAL A 203 3.50 6.61 21.44
C VAL A 203 4.41 7.68 20.88
N GLU A 204 5.25 8.29 21.72
CA GLU A 204 6.11 9.41 21.30
C GLU A 204 7.15 8.99 20.25
N LYS A 205 7.84 7.86 20.48
CA LYS A 205 8.84 7.35 19.52
C LYS A 205 8.16 6.95 18.21
N THR A 206 6.98 6.34 18.28
CA THR A 206 6.20 5.95 17.09
C THR A 206 5.74 7.17 16.29
N GLN A 207 5.31 8.25 16.96
CA GLN A 207 4.99 9.51 16.31
C GLN A 207 6.22 10.16 15.65
N LYS A 208 7.38 10.15 16.32
CA LYS A 208 8.64 10.64 15.73
C LYS A 208 9.01 9.88 14.45
N ILE A 209 8.88 8.56 14.47
CA ILE A 209 9.11 7.73 13.27
C ILE A 209 8.14 8.13 12.15
N SER A 210 6.86 8.30 12.46
CA SER A 210 5.86 8.76 11.47
C SER A 210 6.19 10.14 10.88
N ILE A 211 6.65 11.10 11.69
CA ILE A 211 7.10 12.41 11.19
C ILE A 211 8.29 12.26 10.24
N ILE A 212 9.28 11.44 10.59
CA ILE A 212 10.45 11.20 9.73
C ILE A 212 10.00 10.60 8.39
N LEU A 213 9.08 9.62 8.42
CA LEU A 213 8.52 9.04 7.21
C LEU A 213 7.80 10.08 6.35
N ASP A 214 6.97 10.94 6.95
CA ASP A 214 6.26 12.01 6.23
C ASP A 214 7.24 13.02 5.59
N LEU A 215 8.34 13.36 6.27
CA LEU A 215 9.39 14.21 5.72
C LEU A 215 10.12 13.55 4.54
N VAL A 216 10.42 12.25 4.63
CA VAL A 216 11.00 11.50 3.50
C VAL A 216 10.02 11.45 2.33
N VAL A 217 8.72 11.30 2.57
CA VAL A 217 7.69 11.38 1.53
C VAL A 217 7.72 12.75 0.85
N ILE A 218 7.79 13.85 1.62
CA ILE A 218 7.90 15.20 1.06
C ILE A 218 9.13 15.32 0.15
N LEU A 219 10.30 14.81 0.58
CA LEU A 219 11.50 14.80 -0.25
C LEU A 219 11.30 14.02 -1.56
N LEU A 220 10.71 12.82 -1.48
CA LEU A 220 10.42 12.01 -2.67
C LEU A 220 9.44 12.69 -3.63
N LEU A 221 8.46 13.44 -3.11
CA LEU A 221 7.50 14.18 -3.94
C LEU A 221 8.09 15.46 -4.54
N ILE A 222 9.17 16.01 -3.98
CA ILE A 222 9.89 17.16 -4.54
C ILE A 222 10.84 16.72 -5.66
N LEU A 223 11.35 15.49 -5.65
CA LEU A 223 12.29 15.00 -6.69
C LEU A 223 11.76 15.17 -8.14
N PRO A 224 10.49 14.86 -8.47
CA PRO A 224 9.92 15.11 -9.79
C PRO A 224 9.91 16.56 -10.28
N PHE A 225 10.15 17.54 -9.40
CA PHE A 225 10.25 18.95 -9.79
C PHE A 225 11.64 19.34 -10.31
N ILE A 226 12.65 18.48 -10.13
CA ILE A 226 13.99 18.73 -10.63
C ILE A 226 13.95 18.72 -12.17
N PRO A 227 14.42 19.78 -12.85
CA PRO A 227 14.46 19.82 -14.31
C PRO A 227 15.14 18.57 -14.89
N ASN A 228 14.58 18.01 -15.96
CA ASN A 228 15.01 16.78 -16.64
C ASN A 228 14.78 15.46 -15.88
N PHE A 229 14.11 15.48 -14.72
CA PHE A 229 13.91 14.25 -13.93
C PHE A 229 12.72 13.41 -14.43
N VAL A 230 11.61 14.04 -14.84
CA VAL A 230 10.45 13.34 -15.41
C VAL A 230 9.82 14.18 -16.52
N TYR A 231 9.68 13.60 -17.72
CA TYR A 231 8.81 14.15 -18.76
C TYR A 231 7.36 13.74 -18.45
N MET A 232 6.55 14.68 -17.99
CA MET A 232 5.10 14.48 -17.80
C MET A 232 4.33 15.29 -18.83
N LEU A 233 3.25 14.71 -19.39
CA LEU A 233 2.43 15.37 -20.41
C LEU A 233 1.77 16.66 -19.89
N SER A 234 1.28 16.62 -18.65
CA SER A 234 0.53 17.71 -18.03
C SER A 234 1.23 18.22 -16.77
N MET A 235 2.39 18.84 -16.96
CA MET A 235 3.28 19.26 -15.87
C MET A 235 2.61 20.26 -14.91
N ILE A 236 1.79 21.19 -15.41
CA ILE A 236 1.18 22.26 -14.59
C ILE A 236 0.20 21.69 -13.56
N PHE A 237 -0.76 20.86 -13.99
CA PHE A 237 -1.76 20.28 -13.08
C PHE A 237 -1.11 19.34 -12.06
N TYR A 238 -0.13 18.54 -12.50
CA TYR A 238 0.67 17.71 -11.62
C TYR A 238 1.38 18.55 -10.54
N MET A 239 2.08 19.61 -10.94
CA MET A 239 2.82 20.48 -10.02
C MET A 239 1.90 21.11 -8.97
N ILE A 240 0.75 21.66 -9.38
CA ILE A 240 -0.22 22.26 -8.45
C ILE A 240 -0.67 21.23 -7.40
N LEU A 241 -1.06 20.03 -7.83
CA LEU A 241 -1.56 19.00 -6.92
C LEU A 241 -0.45 18.43 -6.02
N MET A 242 0.78 18.32 -6.51
CA MET A 242 1.92 17.92 -5.69
C MET A 242 2.29 18.98 -4.65
N ILE A 243 2.26 20.27 -4.99
CA ILE A 243 2.50 21.37 -4.03
C ILE A 243 1.43 21.31 -2.92
N ILE A 244 0.16 21.16 -3.27
CA ILE A 244 -0.93 21.00 -2.29
C ILE A 244 -0.66 19.77 -1.40
N THR A 245 -0.26 18.65 -2.00
CA THR A 245 0.08 17.43 -1.26
C THR A 245 1.22 17.67 -0.26
N VAL A 246 2.31 18.29 -0.70
CA VAL A 246 3.48 18.61 0.14
C VAL A 246 3.07 19.52 1.31
N ILE A 247 2.28 20.56 1.06
CA ILE A 247 1.78 21.46 2.11
C ILE A 247 0.94 20.69 3.13
N LEU A 248 0.01 19.85 2.67
CA LEU A 248 -0.83 19.05 3.57
C LEU A 248 -0.02 18.08 4.42
N LEU A 249 1.00 17.43 3.84
CA LEU A 249 1.91 16.54 4.57
C LEU A 249 2.77 17.32 5.58
N GLY A 250 3.25 18.51 5.21
CA GLY A 250 3.98 19.39 6.12
C GLY A 250 3.15 19.81 7.33
N ILE A 251 1.89 20.22 7.11
CA ILE A 251 0.94 20.52 8.19
C ILE A 251 0.66 19.27 9.03
N ALA A 252 0.47 18.11 8.41
CA ALA A 252 0.25 16.85 9.13
C ALA A 252 1.44 16.47 10.02
N ALA A 253 2.68 16.64 9.54
CA ALA A 253 3.89 16.40 10.31
C ALA A 253 4.01 17.36 11.50
N LEU A 254 3.77 18.66 11.29
CA LEU A 254 3.77 19.67 12.36
C LEU A 254 2.69 19.40 13.42
N LEU A 255 1.49 19.03 13.00
CA LEU A 255 0.42 18.65 13.91
C LEU A 255 0.74 17.36 14.66
N THR A 256 1.37 16.38 14.01
CA THR A 256 1.82 15.14 14.67
C THR A 256 2.87 15.43 15.73
N TYR A 257 3.75 16.41 15.50
CA TYR A 257 4.68 16.89 16.52
C TYR A 257 3.94 17.53 17.70
N LYS A 258 2.96 18.40 17.43
CA LYS A 258 2.12 19.02 18.47
C LYS A 258 1.20 18.04 19.20
N MET A 259 0.85 16.91 18.59
CA MET A 259 0.04 15.85 19.23
C MET A 259 0.68 15.25 20.47
N LYS A 260 2.02 15.31 20.58
CA LYS A 260 2.71 14.93 21.80
C LYS A 260 2.20 15.74 23.00
N ALA A 261 1.86 17.02 22.80
CA ALA A 261 1.32 17.89 23.82
C ALA A 261 -0.20 17.73 24.01
N GLU A 262 -0.96 17.56 22.92
CA GLU A 262 -2.43 17.52 22.97
C GLU A 262 -2.97 16.37 22.10
N LYS A 263 -3.59 15.35 22.72
CA LYS A 263 -4.18 14.17 22.04
C LYS A 263 -5.38 14.52 21.12
N THR A 264 -5.66 15.79 20.88
CA THR A 264 -6.82 16.29 20.16
C THR A 264 -6.65 16.19 18.63
N TYR A 265 -5.43 16.28 18.09
CA TYR A 265 -5.22 16.42 16.64
C TYR A 265 -5.21 15.11 15.83
N TYR A 266 -5.34 13.93 16.47
CA TYR A 266 -5.30 12.63 15.76
C TYR A 266 -6.28 12.54 14.57
N ARG A 267 -7.49 13.09 14.74
CA ARG A 267 -8.50 13.06 13.67
C ARG A 267 -8.09 13.94 12.50
N THR A 268 -7.59 15.13 12.79
CA THR A 268 -7.15 16.12 11.80
C THR A 268 -5.97 15.61 11.00
N VAL A 269 -4.91 15.11 11.65
CA VAL A 269 -3.74 14.53 10.98
C VAL A 269 -4.16 13.41 10.03
N LYS A 270 -5.02 12.50 10.48
CA LYS A 270 -5.51 11.40 9.65
C LYS A 270 -6.29 11.87 8.42
N ILE A 271 -7.07 12.94 8.54
CA ILE A 271 -7.80 13.54 7.43
C ILE A 271 -6.81 14.18 6.44
N LEU A 272 -5.85 14.96 6.94
CA LEU A 272 -4.82 15.59 6.11
C LEU A 272 -4.02 14.55 5.31
N LEU A 273 -3.56 13.47 5.94
CA LEU A 273 -2.84 12.39 5.24
C LEU A 273 -3.72 11.71 4.17
N ARG A 274 -5.03 11.54 4.43
CA ARG A 274 -5.99 10.98 3.47
C ARG A 274 -6.23 11.88 2.27
N ILE A 275 -6.39 13.18 2.51
CA ILE A 275 -6.57 14.19 1.47
C ILE A 275 -5.28 14.33 0.66
N GLY A 276 -4.11 14.31 1.31
CA GLY A 276 -2.80 14.30 0.65
C GLY A 276 -2.64 13.09 -0.27
N MET A 277 -2.96 11.87 0.19
CA MET A 277 -2.98 10.69 -0.69
C MET A 277 -3.94 10.85 -1.88
N PHE A 278 -5.11 11.46 -1.67
CA PHE A 278 -6.07 11.67 -2.76
C PHE A 278 -5.50 12.61 -3.82
N PHE A 279 -4.94 13.76 -3.43
CA PHE A 279 -4.30 14.68 -4.36
C PHE A 279 -3.07 14.08 -5.04
N LEU A 280 -2.29 13.24 -4.33
CA LEU A 280 -1.21 12.48 -4.93
C LEU A 280 -1.72 11.60 -6.09
N TYR A 281 -2.76 10.80 -5.87
CA TYR A 281 -3.30 9.93 -6.92
C TYR A 281 -3.91 10.71 -8.07
N THR A 282 -4.68 11.76 -7.77
CA THR A 282 -5.29 12.60 -8.81
C THR A 282 -4.22 13.31 -9.63
N GLY A 283 -3.16 13.82 -9.00
CA GLY A 283 -2.04 14.43 -9.69
C GLY A 283 -1.32 13.45 -10.61
N LEU A 284 -1.10 12.22 -10.16
CA LEU A 284 -0.51 11.16 -11.00
C LEU A 284 -1.40 10.79 -12.17
N ILE A 285 -2.72 10.75 -11.99
CA ILE A 285 -3.64 10.47 -13.10
C ILE A 285 -3.60 11.63 -14.11
N LEU A 286 -3.77 12.86 -13.65
CA LEU A 286 -3.82 14.04 -14.52
C LEU A 286 -2.49 14.33 -15.24
N ALA A 287 -1.36 13.96 -14.65
CA ALA A 287 -0.04 14.09 -15.29
C ALA A 287 0.06 13.33 -16.62
N TYR A 288 -0.72 12.25 -16.77
CA TYR A 288 -0.65 11.30 -17.88
C TYR A 288 -1.97 11.15 -18.63
N PHE A 289 -2.95 12.04 -18.40
CA PHE A 289 -4.08 12.22 -19.30
C PHE A 289 -3.76 13.31 -20.31
#